data_AF-A0A6A4WFL0-F1
#
_entry.id   AF-A0A6A4WFL0-F1
#
_cell.length_a   1.000
_cell.length_b   1.000
_cell.length_c   1.000
_cell.angle_alpha   90.00
_cell.angle_beta   90.00
_cell.angle_gamma   90.00
#
_symmetry.space_group_name_H-M   'P 1'
#
loop_
_entity.id
_entity.type
_entity.pdbx_description
1 polymer ?
#
loop_
_entity_poly.entity_id
_entity_poly.type
_entity_poly.pdbx_seq_one_letter_code
_entity_poly.pdbx_strand_id
1 'polypeptide(L)'
;MLEKFSSVTGLQRLLMERLMKLAELREETQEGVGQLVVINPTELVSAAVDCHLRPSHSDAERCRLCEAHDAFERYERELFYMAQSRVDASEMGGVEGKISVHGELRRGNWGDNETERVLKVLLSQARQLGMNQILIELGGHHIKMLETMKKEFKSLRILWRHVNDRVSASDELEMAVLRLRTRYVDEPPPDLPVAQGGQELPTYVIEPHEVDLHRGKLAADRAVSENDLRRKLGQRLYLTNLKKSGVEHRNGNPEPCPICETALGTNWSRIIEEFSMGGRRDKLKCAICREFTRHSDIAYVNATCASDEDGAGGAIRVRGSHSTKVEAVVRCVLTILRDDPGAKTLVFATWTDALDVIGGALEMNNVTFRSLHTGKFQQKLREFRTLPDVSVLLLPIHSGANGLNLIEATHVVLTHPVLDPGSERQAVGRVHRIGQRRATVVHRLVVRDTIEERVLALNAT
;
A
#
# COMPACT_ATOMS: atom_id res chain seq x y z
N MET A 1 -9.10 -0.27 33.30
CA MET A 1 -9.01 -0.17 34.78
C MET A 1 -10.31 0.19 35.49
N LEU A 2 -11.28 0.85 34.85
CA LEU A 2 -12.48 1.41 35.51
C LEU A 2 -13.38 0.37 36.22
N GLU A 3 -13.30 -0.90 35.85
CA GLU A 3 -14.09 -1.98 36.48
C GLU A 3 -13.30 -2.83 37.48
N LYS A 4 -11.99 -2.57 37.67
CA LYS A 4 -11.08 -3.45 38.42
C LYS A 4 -10.86 -3.07 39.89
N PHE A 5 -11.43 -1.97 40.36
CA PHE A 5 -11.33 -1.54 41.75
C PHE A 5 -12.62 -0.82 42.17
N SER A 6 -13.03 -0.99 43.42
CA SER A 6 -14.21 -0.36 44.01
C SER A 6 -13.88 0.57 45.19
N SER A 7 -12.63 0.57 45.66
CA SER A 7 -12.16 1.38 46.78
C SER A 7 -10.81 2.05 46.49
N VAL A 8 -10.48 3.10 47.24
CA VAL A 8 -9.17 3.80 47.16
C VAL A 8 -8.02 2.86 47.53
N THR A 9 -8.22 1.99 48.52
CA THR A 9 -7.23 0.96 48.90
C THR A 9 -7.03 -0.07 47.79
N GLY A 10 -8.09 -0.44 47.07
CA GLY A 10 -8.01 -1.30 45.89
C GLY A 10 -7.22 -0.65 44.75
N LEU A 11 -7.45 0.66 44.49
CA LEU A 11 -6.68 1.41 43.50
C LEU A 11 -5.20 1.49 43.86
N GLN A 12 -4.87 1.76 45.13
CA GLN A 12 -3.49 1.83 45.61
C GLN A 12 -2.76 0.49 45.39
N ARG A 13 -3.39 -0.64 45.76
CA ARG A 13 -2.81 -1.97 45.56
C ARG A 13 -2.60 -2.28 44.07
N LEU A 14 -3.59 -1.98 43.24
CA LEU A 14 -3.53 -2.23 41.80
C LEU A 14 -2.43 -1.41 41.11
N LEU A 15 -2.27 -0.13 41.50
CA LEU A 15 -1.19 0.71 40.99
C LEU A 15 0.18 0.19 41.42
N MET A 16 0.34 -0.22 42.68
CA MET A 16 1.60 -0.77 43.18
C MET A 16 1.98 -2.05 42.43
N GLU A 17 1.05 -3.00 42.29
CA GLU A 17 1.27 -4.25 41.57
C GLU A 17 1.68 -4.01 40.10
N ARG A 18 1.00 -3.09 39.42
CA ARG A 18 1.34 -2.72 38.04
C ARG A 18 2.70 -2.04 37.91
N LEU A 19 3.06 -1.15 38.84
CA LEU A 19 4.35 -0.47 38.81
C LEU A 19 5.51 -1.44 39.11
N MET A 20 5.31 -2.38 40.04
CA MET A 20 6.30 -3.44 40.31
C MET A 20 6.49 -4.32 39.08
N LYS A 21 5.40 -4.79 38.47
CA LYS A 21 5.44 -5.58 37.24
C LYS A 21 6.14 -4.84 36.09
N LEU A 22 5.88 -3.53 35.96
CA LEU A 22 6.54 -2.70 34.94
C LEU A 22 8.06 -2.62 35.15
N ALA A 23 8.51 -2.54 36.40
CA ALA A 23 9.93 -2.52 36.73
C ALA A 23 10.60 -3.87 36.42
N GLU A 24 9.97 -4.98 36.79
CA GLU A 24 10.44 -6.33 36.49
C GLU A 24 10.58 -6.58 34.97
N LEU A 25 9.55 -6.23 34.19
CA LEU A 25 9.58 -6.38 32.73
C LEU A 25 10.64 -5.49 32.06
N ARG A 26 10.91 -4.31 32.62
CA ARG A 26 11.98 -3.42 32.15
C ARG A 26 13.34 -4.08 32.34
N GLU A 27 13.60 -4.63 33.52
CA GLU A 27 14.86 -5.30 33.86
C GLU A 27 15.07 -6.55 32.99
N GLU A 28 14.04 -7.39 32.84
CA GLU A 28 14.05 -8.55 31.94
C GLU A 28 14.38 -8.16 30.49
N THR A 29 13.78 -7.07 29.98
CA THR A 29 14.04 -6.58 28.62
C THR A 29 15.45 -6.03 28.47
N GLN A 30 15.95 -5.29 29.47
CA GLN A 30 17.32 -4.76 29.47
C GLN A 30 18.36 -5.88 29.48
N GLU A 31 18.15 -6.89 30.33
CA GLU A 31 19.04 -8.05 30.40
C GLU A 31 19.01 -8.85 29.10
N GLY A 32 17.83 -9.14 28.55
CA GLY A 32 17.68 -9.85 27.28
C GLY A 32 18.41 -9.15 26.13
N VAL A 33 18.30 -7.82 26.02
CA VAL A 33 19.03 -7.04 25.01
C VAL A 33 20.53 -6.99 25.31
N GLY A 34 20.92 -6.87 26.58
CA GLY A 34 22.31 -6.87 27.01
C GLY A 34 23.04 -8.17 26.62
N GLN A 35 22.39 -9.32 26.83
CA GLN A 35 22.93 -10.63 26.45
C GLN A 35 23.18 -10.73 24.94
N LEU A 36 22.30 -10.18 24.10
CA LEU A 36 22.44 -10.20 22.64
C LEU A 36 23.70 -9.47 22.12
N VAL A 37 24.21 -8.50 22.89
CA VAL A 37 25.43 -7.74 22.52
C VAL A 37 26.70 -8.52 22.90
N VAL A 38 26.62 -9.40 23.90
CA VAL A 38 27.76 -10.17 24.43
C VAL A 38 27.95 -11.49 23.69
N ILE A 39 26.87 -12.11 23.23
CA ILE A 39 26.90 -13.41 22.54
C ILE A 39 27.72 -13.32 21.25
N ASN A 40 28.42 -14.40 20.94
CA ASN A 40 29.17 -14.53 19.69
C ASN A 40 28.22 -14.40 18.48
N PRO A 41 28.48 -13.50 17.52
CA PRO A 41 27.62 -13.33 16.34
C PRO A 41 27.34 -14.62 15.57
N THR A 42 28.29 -15.55 15.47
CA THR A 42 28.11 -16.79 14.70
C THR A 42 27.13 -17.75 15.37
N GLU A 43 27.19 -17.86 16.69
CA GLU A 43 26.24 -18.67 17.47
C GLU A 43 24.83 -18.11 17.36
N LEU A 44 24.71 -16.77 17.39
CA LEU A 44 23.44 -16.09 17.25
C LEU A 44 22.82 -16.30 15.87
N VAL A 45 23.64 -16.28 14.81
CA VAL A 45 23.19 -16.57 13.43
C VAL A 45 22.70 -18.01 13.33
N SER A 46 23.49 -19.00 13.77
CA SER A 46 23.09 -20.41 13.72
C SER A 46 21.76 -20.65 14.44
N ALA A 47 21.61 -20.13 15.66
CA ALA A 47 20.37 -20.27 16.41
C ALA A 47 19.18 -19.57 15.73
N ALA A 48 19.40 -18.42 15.08
CA ALA A 48 18.35 -17.70 14.35
C ALA A 48 17.93 -18.42 13.06
N VAL A 49 18.89 -19.05 12.37
CA VAL A 49 18.66 -19.87 11.17
C VAL A 49 17.69 -21.01 11.48
N ASP A 50 17.98 -21.77 12.54
CA ASP A 50 17.15 -22.91 12.93
C ASP A 50 15.79 -22.49 13.50
N CYS A 51 15.70 -21.29 14.09
CA CYS A 51 14.50 -20.82 14.76
C CYS A 51 13.49 -20.11 13.83
N HIS A 52 13.91 -19.09 13.06
CA HIS A 52 12.95 -18.24 12.33
C HIS A 52 13.40 -17.72 10.96
N LEU A 53 14.68 -17.83 10.59
CA LEU A 53 15.11 -17.46 9.24
C LEU A 53 14.85 -18.59 8.24
N ARG A 54 15.28 -19.82 8.57
CA ARG A 54 15.13 -21.01 7.72
C ARG A 54 14.83 -22.25 8.58
N PRO A 55 13.73 -22.24 9.36
CA PRO A 55 13.41 -23.33 10.26
C PRO A 55 13.20 -24.63 9.48
N SER A 56 13.98 -25.65 9.82
CA SER A 56 13.80 -26.98 9.24
C SER A 56 12.65 -27.70 9.94
N HIS A 57 12.55 -27.64 11.26
CA HIS A 57 11.47 -28.31 11.99
C HIS A 57 10.54 -27.30 12.66
N SER A 58 9.25 -27.64 12.78
CA SER A 58 8.27 -26.81 13.51
C SER A 58 8.61 -26.64 14.99
N ASP A 59 9.40 -27.57 15.54
CA ASP A 59 9.65 -27.70 16.99
C ASP A 59 11.01 -27.13 17.41
N ALA A 60 11.60 -26.24 16.59
CA ALA A 60 12.87 -25.62 16.92
C ALA A 60 12.81 -24.77 18.21
N GLU A 61 13.83 -24.91 19.06
CA GLU A 61 13.96 -24.07 20.25
C GLU A 61 14.05 -22.58 19.87
N ARG A 62 13.41 -21.72 20.67
CA ARG A 62 13.37 -20.29 20.37
C ARG A 62 14.74 -19.67 20.61
N CYS A 63 15.27 -18.98 19.60
CA CYS A 63 16.54 -18.29 19.73
C CYS A 63 16.43 -17.08 20.66
N ARG A 64 17.58 -16.62 21.18
CA ARG A 64 17.68 -15.46 22.08
C ARG A 64 17.09 -14.17 21.51
N LEU A 65 17.13 -13.99 20.19
CA LEU A 65 16.50 -12.85 19.52
C LEU A 65 14.97 -12.86 19.69
N CYS A 66 14.36 -14.03 19.53
CA CYS A 66 12.93 -14.24 19.72
C CYS A 66 12.53 -14.13 21.20
N GLU A 67 13.33 -14.67 22.12
CA GLU A 67 13.09 -14.51 23.57
C GLU A 67 13.10 -13.02 23.98
N ALA A 68 14.11 -12.26 23.53
CA ALA A 68 14.17 -10.83 23.76
C ALA A 68 12.98 -10.10 23.11
N HIS A 69 12.53 -10.53 21.93
CA HIS A 69 11.34 -9.99 21.29
C HIS A 69 10.07 -10.17 22.13
N ASP A 70 9.89 -11.34 22.74
CA ASP A 70 8.74 -11.59 23.62
C ASP A 70 8.79 -10.78 24.91
N ALA A 71 9.98 -10.56 25.46
CA ALA A 71 10.18 -9.65 26.59
C ALA A 71 9.74 -8.23 26.21
N PHE A 72 10.13 -7.73 25.02
CA PHE A 72 9.62 -6.47 24.49
C PHE A 72 8.09 -6.46 24.39
N GLU A 73 7.46 -7.51 23.85
CA GLU A 73 5.99 -7.55 23.72
C GLU A 73 5.28 -7.51 25.08
N ARG A 74 5.82 -8.19 26.08
CA ARG A 74 5.28 -8.15 27.46
C ARG A 74 5.45 -6.75 28.05
N TYR A 75 6.63 -6.16 27.93
CA TYR A 75 6.91 -4.82 28.45
C TYR A 75 6.09 -3.74 27.74
N GLU A 76 5.96 -3.83 26.41
CA GLU A 76 5.22 -2.86 25.58
C GLU A 76 3.73 -2.80 25.98
N ARG A 77 3.12 -3.96 26.26
CA ARG A 77 1.72 -4.06 26.70
C ARG A 77 1.44 -3.37 28.03
N GLU A 78 2.41 -3.39 28.95
CA GLU A 78 2.27 -2.72 30.25
C GLU A 78 2.68 -1.24 30.16
N LEU A 79 3.63 -0.87 29.30
CA LEU A 79 4.16 0.49 29.19
C LEU A 79 3.27 1.44 28.35
N PHE A 80 2.61 0.92 27.32
CA PHE A 80 1.80 1.71 26.39
C PHE A 80 0.32 1.32 26.42
N TYR A 81 -0.56 2.27 26.09
CA TYR A 81 -1.93 1.93 25.77
C TYR A 81 -2.01 1.36 24.35
N MET A 82 -2.46 0.12 24.21
CA MET A 82 -2.70 -0.53 22.92
C MET A 82 -4.21 -0.64 22.68
N ALA A 83 -4.72 0.06 21.66
CA ALA A 83 -6.03 -0.24 21.11
C ALA A 83 -5.88 -1.51 20.25
N GLN A 84 -6.60 -2.58 20.57
CA GLN A 84 -6.69 -3.74 19.70
C GLN A 84 -7.47 -3.35 18.45
N SER A 85 -6.80 -2.92 17.39
CA SER A 85 -7.36 -3.05 16.05
C SER A 85 -7.12 -4.49 15.61
N ARG A 86 -8.17 -5.32 15.58
CA ARG A 86 -8.13 -6.54 14.78
C ARG A 86 -7.94 -6.09 13.34
N VAL A 87 -6.73 -6.28 12.81
CA VAL A 87 -6.49 -6.15 11.37
C VAL A 87 -6.76 -7.55 10.83
N ASP A 88 -7.85 -7.70 10.07
CA ASP A 88 -8.13 -8.96 9.40
C ASP A 88 -7.03 -9.20 8.35
N ALA A 89 -6.47 -10.41 8.35
CA ALA A 89 -5.34 -10.83 7.50
C ALA A 89 -5.63 -10.77 5.99
N SER A 90 -6.83 -10.35 5.58
CA SER A 90 -7.25 -10.14 4.20
C SER A 90 -6.77 -8.82 3.57
N GLU A 91 -6.13 -7.92 4.33
CA GLU A 91 -5.71 -6.60 3.83
C GLU A 91 -4.26 -6.52 3.30
N MET A 92 -3.48 -7.61 3.32
CA MET A 92 -2.10 -7.63 2.79
C MET A 92 -2.08 -8.20 1.37
N GLY A 93 -2.38 -7.34 0.40
CA GLY A 93 -2.18 -7.64 -1.02
C GLY A 93 -0.69 -7.75 -1.37
N GLY A 94 -0.28 -8.97 -1.73
CA GLY A 94 0.70 -9.28 -2.78
C GLY A 94 2.05 -8.57 -2.76
N VAL A 95 2.99 -9.08 -1.97
CA VAL A 95 4.38 -9.26 -2.41
C VAL A 95 4.74 -10.70 -2.06
N GLU A 96 4.82 -11.56 -3.06
CA GLU A 96 5.37 -12.92 -2.89
C GLU A 96 6.85 -12.79 -2.52
N GLY A 97 7.11 -12.95 -1.23
CA GLY A 97 8.43 -13.00 -0.63
C GLY A 97 8.26 -13.47 0.79
N LYS A 98 8.39 -14.78 1.01
CA LYS A 98 8.30 -15.42 2.32
C LYS A 98 9.35 -14.86 3.27
N ILE A 99 8.92 -13.99 4.16
CA ILE A 99 9.51 -13.81 5.49
C ILE A 99 8.33 -13.90 6.46
N SER A 100 8.05 -15.12 6.91
CA SER A 100 7.04 -15.37 7.94
C SER A 100 7.62 -15.01 9.31
N VAL A 101 7.75 -13.71 9.58
CA VAL A 101 7.85 -13.26 10.97
C VAL A 101 6.42 -13.22 11.48
N HIS A 102 6.08 -14.10 12.43
CA HIS A 102 4.84 -14.11 13.20
C HIS A 102 4.67 -12.84 14.06
N GLY A 103 4.63 -11.67 13.42
CA GLY A 103 4.34 -10.40 14.04
C GLY A 103 3.00 -9.91 13.52
N GLU A 104 1.94 -10.10 14.31
CA GLU A 104 0.76 -9.24 14.20
C GLU A 104 1.28 -7.79 14.16
N LEU A 105 1.08 -7.08 13.04
CA LEU A 105 1.43 -5.66 12.92
C LEU A 105 0.52 -4.85 13.86
N ARG A 106 0.86 -4.85 15.15
CA ARG A 106 0.20 -4.09 16.21
C ARG A 106 0.51 -2.61 16.02
N ARG A 107 -0.21 -1.96 15.10
CA ARG A 107 -0.22 -0.49 14.95
C ARG A 107 -1.05 0.15 16.06
N GLY A 108 -0.57 0.08 17.30
CA GLY A 108 -1.13 0.84 18.40
C GLY A 108 -0.68 2.30 18.37
N ASN A 109 -1.57 3.22 18.68
CA ASN A 109 -1.21 4.60 18.97
C ASN A 109 -0.39 4.59 20.28
N TRP A 110 0.87 5.02 20.28
CA TRP A 110 1.81 4.96 21.43
C TRP A 110 1.42 5.95 22.55
N GLY A 111 0.19 5.82 23.06
CA GLY A 111 -0.41 6.69 24.05
C GLY A 111 -0.12 6.25 25.48
N ASP A 112 -0.42 7.14 26.42
CA ASP A 112 -0.29 6.87 27.84
C ASP A 112 -1.14 5.68 28.26
N ASN A 113 -0.50 4.71 28.92
CA ASN A 113 -1.16 3.55 29.50
C ASN A 113 -2.15 3.98 30.61
N GLU A 114 -3.01 3.07 31.04
CA GLU A 114 -4.01 3.38 32.07
C GLU A 114 -3.37 3.82 33.40
N THR A 115 -2.23 3.23 33.77
CA THR A 115 -1.51 3.51 35.03
C THR A 115 -1.00 4.96 35.05
N GLU A 116 -0.37 5.40 33.98
CA GLU A 116 0.13 6.76 33.80
C GLU A 116 -1.00 7.77 33.75
N ARG A 117 -2.13 7.45 33.09
CA ARG A 117 -3.31 8.33 33.09
C ARG A 117 -3.83 8.54 34.51
N VAL A 118 -3.95 7.47 35.30
CA VAL A 118 -4.38 7.57 36.70
C VAL A 118 -3.38 8.40 37.52
N LEU A 119 -2.08 8.16 37.36
CA LEU A 119 -1.04 8.92 38.07
C LEU A 119 -1.06 10.42 37.69
N LYS A 120 -1.28 10.76 36.42
CA LYS A 120 -1.45 12.15 35.95
C LYS A 120 -2.68 12.82 36.57
N VAL A 121 -3.79 12.08 36.68
CA VAL A 121 -5.02 12.56 37.35
C VAL A 121 -4.78 12.78 38.84
N LEU A 122 -4.13 11.83 39.53
CA LEU A 122 -3.78 11.97 40.95
C LEU A 122 -2.87 13.18 41.21
N LEU A 123 -1.86 13.40 40.36
CA LEU A 123 -0.99 14.56 40.44
C LEU A 123 -1.74 15.88 40.18
N SER A 124 -2.66 15.89 39.22
CA SER A 124 -3.52 17.05 38.95
C SER A 124 -4.40 17.38 40.15
N GLN A 125 -5.00 16.36 40.79
CA GLN A 125 -5.82 16.53 41.98
C GLN A 125 -5.01 17.02 43.17
N ALA A 126 -3.80 16.48 43.38
CA ALA A 126 -2.90 16.91 44.46
C ALA A 126 -2.52 18.40 44.33
N ARG A 127 -2.33 18.90 43.10
CA ARG A 127 -2.10 20.33 42.83
C ARG A 127 -3.33 21.18 43.15
N GLN A 128 -4.53 20.73 42.75
CA GLN A 128 -5.77 21.46 43.01
C GLN A 128 -6.11 21.54 44.51
N LEU A 129 -5.81 20.49 45.28
CA LEU A 129 -6.04 20.44 46.72
C LEU A 129 -4.96 21.15 47.55
N GLY A 130 -3.91 21.70 46.92
CA GLY A 130 -2.83 22.39 47.61
C GLY A 130 -2.06 21.47 48.57
N MET A 131 -1.85 20.20 48.20
CA MET A 131 -1.09 19.25 49.01
C MET A 131 0.38 19.66 49.15
N ASN A 132 1.11 19.00 50.07
CA ASN A 132 2.54 19.27 50.33
C ASN A 132 3.35 19.33 49.02
N GLN A 133 4.10 20.43 48.84
CA GLN A 133 4.93 20.69 47.67
C GLN A 133 5.89 19.55 47.33
N ILE A 134 6.45 18.88 48.34
CA ILE A 134 7.36 17.74 48.17
C ILE A 134 6.66 16.58 47.43
N LEU A 135 5.39 16.30 47.78
CA LEU A 135 4.62 15.23 47.13
C LEU A 135 4.31 15.56 45.67
N ILE A 136 4.03 16.84 45.38
CA ILE A 136 3.78 17.32 44.01
C ILE A 136 5.05 17.19 43.15
N GLU A 137 6.21 17.54 43.72
CA GLU A 137 7.50 17.39 43.05
C GLU A 137 7.85 15.93 42.80
N LEU A 138 7.68 15.04 43.79
CA LEU A 138 7.90 13.60 43.64
C LEU A 138 7.00 12.98 42.57
N GLY A 139 5.71 13.35 42.56
CA GLY A 139 4.78 12.92 41.52
C GLY A 139 5.19 13.40 40.12
N GLY A 140 5.69 14.63 40.01
CA GLY A 140 6.25 15.17 38.77
C GLY A 140 7.47 14.39 38.27
N HIS A 141 8.41 14.05 39.17
CA HIS A 141 9.56 13.22 38.85
C HIS A 141 9.14 11.81 38.41
N HIS A 142 8.13 11.23 39.06
CA HIS A 142 7.64 9.89 38.70
C HIS A 142 7.02 9.85 37.30
N ILE A 143 6.24 10.85 36.90
CA ILE A 143 5.72 10.94 35.52
C ILE A 143 6.86 11.11 34.52
N LYS A 144 7.86 11.95 34.82
CA LYS A 144 9.05 12.12 33.97
C LYS A 144 9.87 10.83 33.85
N MET A 145 9.92 10.02 34.91
CA MET A 145 10.55 8.69 34.89
C MET A 145 9.85 7.77 33.88
N LEU A 146 8.51 7.70 33.90
CA LEU A 146 7.74 6.91 32.92
C LEU A 146 7.96 7.37 31.47
N GLU A 147 8.01 8.68 31.23
CA GLU A 147 8.36 9.21 29.90
C GLU A 147 9.78 8.82 29.46
N THR A 148 10.71 8.78 30.40
CA THR A 148 12.10 8.37 30.13
C THR A 148 12.17 6.87 29.84
N MET A 149 11.40 6.04 30.55
CA MET A 149 11.26 4.61 30.27
C MET A 149 10.71 4.35 28.86
N LYS A 150 9.75 5.16 28.37
CA LYS A 150 9.27 5.07 26.98
C LYS A 150 10.35 5.39 25.95
N LYS A 151 11.21 6.39 26.24
CA LYS A 151 12.35 6.73 25.37
C LYS A 151 13.38 5.62 25.35
N GLU A 152 13.70 5.07 26.52
CA GLU A 152 14.59 3.93 26.67
C GLU A 152 14.08 2.70 25.92
N PHE A 153 12.80 2.35 26.06
CA PHE A 153 12.17 1.26 25.30
C PHE A 153 12.41 1.40 23.79
N LYS A 154 12.21 2.61 23.24
CA LYS A 154 12.44 2.88 21.82
C LYS A 154 13.89 2.66 21.43
N SER A 155 14.83 3.18 22.23
CA SER A 155 16.26 3.01 21.99
C SER A 155 16.68 1.54 22.05
N LEU A 156 16.21 0.78 23.06
CA LEU A 156 16.47 -0.66 23.19
C LEU A 156 15.88 -1.45 22.01
N ARG A 157 14.67 -1.11 21.57
CA ARG A 157 14.02 -1.77 20.43
C ARG A 157 14.75 -1.50 19.11
N ILE A 158 15.31 -0.29 18.95
CA ILE A 158 16.17 0.05 17.80
C ILE A 158 17.46 -0.80 17.84
N LEU A 159 18.10 -0.91 19.00
CA LEU A 159 19.30 -1.74 19.16
C LEU A 159 19.01 -3.21 18.82
N TRP A 160 17.95 -3.79 19.40
CA TRP A 160 17.50 -5.15 19.08
C TRP A 160 17.26 -5.34 17.58
N ARG A 161 16.60 -4.38 16.92
CA ARG A 161 16.37 -4.43 15.47
C ARG A 161 17.69 -4.44 14.71
N HIS A 162 18.66 -3.59 15.06
CA HIS A 162 19.95 -3.59 14.39
C HIS A 162 20.72 -4.91 14.56
N VAL A 163 20.64 -5.54 15.74
CA VAL A 163 21.23 -6.87 15.94
C VAL A 163 20.53 -7.92 15.08
N ASN A 164 19.19 -7.91 15.05
CA ASN A 164 18.39 -8.82 14.23
C ASN A 164 18.67 -8.65 12.72
N ASP A 165 18.71 -7.41 12.23
CA ASP A 165 19.00 -7.08 10.83
C ASP A 165 20.41 -7.52 10.46
N ARG A 166 21.39 -7.36 11.36
CA ARG A 166 22.76 -7.84 11.13
C ARG A 166 22.83 -9.37 11.02
N VAL A 167 22.10 -10.07 11.88
CA VAL A 167 22.01 -11.54 11.85
C VAL A 167 21.35 -12.01 10.55
N SER A 168 20.24 -11.39 10.18
CA SER A 168 19.53 -11.69 8.92
C SER A 168 20.40 -11.42 7.70
N ALA A 169 21.10 -10.27 7.66
CA ALA A 169 22.02 -9.93 6.58
C ALA A 169 23.21 -10.90 6.49
N SER A 170 23.69 -11.43 7.62
CA SER A 170 24.75 -12.45 7.62
C SER A 170 24.27 -13.74 6.97
N ASP A 171 23.07 -14.21 7.32
CA ASP A 171 22.46 -15.39 6.67
C ASP A 171 22.21 -15.13 5.18
N GLU A 172 21.70 -13.96 4.79
CA GLU A 172 21.51 -13.60 3.39
C GLU A 172 22.80 -13.64 2.58
N LEU A 173 23.92 -13.14 3.14
CA LEU A 173 25.23 -13.20 2.49
C LEU A 173 25.74 -14.65 2.35
N GLU A 174 25.53 -15.48 3.38
CA GLU A 174 25.86 -16.91 3.31
C GLU A 174 25.01 -17.61 2.24
N MET A 175 23.71 -17.35 2.22
CA MET A 175 22.78 -17.90 1.23
C MET A 175 23.09 -17.45 -0.20
N ALA A 176 23.59 -16.23 -0.39
CA ALA A 176 23.93 -15.69 -1.71
C ALA A 176 25.11 -16.42 -2.39
N VAL A 177 26.01 -17.04 -1.61
CA VAL A 177 27.15 -17.82 -2.14
C VAL A 177 26.85 -19.31 -2.29
N LEU A 178 25.71 -19.77 -1.77
CA LEU A 178 25.28 -21.16 -1.96
C LEU A 178 24.91 -21.41 -3.42
N ARG A 179 25.28 -22.59 -3.89
CA ARG A 179 24.97 -23.05 -5.24
C ARG A 179 23.92 -24.14 -5.19
N LEU A 180 23.13 -24.21 -6.26
CA LEU A 180 22.21 -25.32 -6.47
C LEU A 180 22.99 -26.64 -6.37
N ARG A 181 22.52 -27.54 -5.51
CA ARG A 181 23.06 -28.89 -5.37
C ARG A 181 21.92 -29.91 -5.36
N THR A 182 22.23 -31.13 -5.76
CA THR A 182 21.30 -32.23 -5.56
C THR A 182 21.29 -32.64 -4.09
N ARG A 183 20.13 -33.08 -3.58
CA ARG A 183 20.03 -33.68 -2.23
C ARG A 183 20.97 -34.90 -2.12
N TYR A 184 21.65 -35.04 -0.99
CA TYR A 184 22.45 -36.24 -0.72
C TYR A 184 21.56 -37.40 -0.27
N VAL A 185 22.05 -38.63 -0.41
CA VAL A 185 21.29 -39.85 -0.03
C VAL A 185 20.98 -39.88 1.47
N ASP A 186 21.88 -39.28 2.26
CA ASP A 186 21.87 -39.32 3.73
C ASP A 186 20.99 -38.21 4.33
N GLU A 187 20.53 -37.26 3.50
CA GLU A 187 19.66 -36.17 3.93
C GLU A 187 18.20 -36.65 3.95
N PRO A 188 17.44 -36.40 5.05
CA PRO A 188 16.06 -36.82 5.12
C PRO A 188 15.25 -36.24 3.95
N PRO A 189 14.39 -37.05 3.30
CA PRO A 189 13.50 -36.52 2.26
C PRO A 189 12.54 -35.50 2.89
N PRO A 190 12.14 -34.45 2.15
CA PRO A 190 11.09 -33.55 2.62
C PRO A 190 9.79 -34.33 2.83
N ASP A 191 9.12 -34.09 3.95
CA ASP A 191 7.80 -34.64 4.21
C ASP A 191 6.80 -34.12 3.15
N LEU A 192 6.24 -35.00 2.31
CA LEU A 192 5.20 -34.67 1.31
C LEU A 192 3.82 -35.20 1.76
N PRO A 193 2.67 -34.61 1.34
CA PRO A 193 2.47 -33.42 0.52
C PRO A 193 1.66 -32.28 1.19
N VAL A 194 2.12 -31.03 0.98
CA VAL A 194 1.45 -29.74 0.60
C VAL A 194 0.05 -29.34 1.13
N ALA A 195 -0.72 -30.18 1.81
CA ALA A 195 -2.06 -29.80 2.28
C ALA A 195 -2.07 -29.14 3.67
N GLN A 196 -1.06 -29.38 4.51
CA GLN A 196 -1.02 -28.88 5.89
C GLN A 196 0.43 -28.66 6.35
N GLY A 197 1.08 -27.59 5.87
CA GLY A 197 2.33 -27.12 6.47
C GLY A 197 3.57 -28.01 6.31
N GLY A 198 3.63 -28.84 5.25
CA GLY A 198 4.81 -29.65 4.94
C GLY A 198 6.03 -28.82 4.54
N GLN A 199 7.19 -29.22 5.06
CA GLN A 199 8.51 -28.61 4.87
C GLN A 199 8.84 -28.40 3.38
N GLU A 200 9.05 -27.15 2.96
CA GLU A 200 9.69 -26.88 1.67
C GLU A 200 11.19 -27.15 1.78
N LEU A 201 11.75 -27.92 0.83
CA LEU A 201 13.20 -28.03 0.67
C LEU A 201 13.81 -26.62 0.62
N PRO A 202 14.98 -26.40 1.24
CA PRO A 202 15.72 -25.15 1.05
C PRO A 202 15.89 -24.86 -0.43
N THR A 203 15.67 -23.62 -0.86
CA THR A 203 15.61 -23.20 -2.28
C THR A 203 16.78 -23.64 -3.16
N TYR A 204 17.93 -23.95 -2.56
CA TYR A 204 19.16 -24.37 -3.25
C TYR A 204 19.35 -25.88 -3.36
N VAL A 205 18.46 -26.70 -2.79
CA VAL A 205 18.51 -28.17 -2.85
C VAL A 205 17.45 -28.66 -3.83
N ILE A 206 17.88 -29.47 -4.81
CA ILE A 206 17.02 -30.00 -5.88
C ILE A 206 17.03 -31.53 -5.80
N GLU A 207 15.91 -32.20 -6.08
CA GLU A 207 15.93 -33.65 -6.20
C GLU A 207 16.64 -34.10 -7.49
N PRO A 208 17.35 -35.24 -7.49
CA PRO A 208 18.11 -35.70 -8.67
C PRO A 208 17.29 -35.78 -9.97
N HIS A 209 15.99 -36.06 -9.88
CA HIS A 209 15.08 -36.17 -11.02
C HIS A 209 14.50 -34.82 -11.50
N GLU A 210 14.66 -33.74 -10.73
CA GLU A 210 14.14 -32.40 -11.05
C GLU A 210 15.18 -31.52 -11.77
N VAL A 211 16.41 -32.00 -11.93
CA VAL A 211 17.53 -31.22 -12.49
C VAL A 211 17.21 -30.68 -13.89
N ASP A 212 16.66 -31.52 -14.77
CA ASP A 212 16.32 -31.10 -16.14
C ASP A 212 15.13 -30.15 -16.19
N LEU A 213 14.16 -30.33 -15.27
CA LEU A 213 13.02 -29.43 -15.11
C LEU A 213 13.49 -28.03 -14.68
N HIS A 214 14.34 -27.95 -13.64
CA HIS A 214 14.92 -26.69 -13.18
C HIS A 214 15.79 -26.02 -14.25
N ARG A 215 16.56 -26.81 -15.01
CA ARG A 215 17.34 -26.30 -16.14
C ARG A 215 16.44 -25.65 -17.20
N GLY A 216 15.35 -26.31 -17.58
CA GLY A 216 14.38 -25.78 -18.54
C GLY A 216 13.73 -24.48 -18.05
N LYS A 217 13.33 -24.44 -16.77
CA LYS A 217 12.74 -23.25 -16.13
C LYS A 217 13.70 -22.05 -16.15
N LEU A 218 14.94 -22.24 -15.68
CA LEU A 218 15.95 -21.17 -15.67
C LEU A 218 16.29 -20.66 -17.08
N ALA A 219 16.29 -21.53 -18.09
CA ALA A 219 16.52 -21.13 -19.48
C ALA A 219 15.37 -20.26 -20.01
N ALA A 220 14.11 -20.61 -19.69
CA ALA A 220 12.94 -19.82 -20.05
C ALA A 220 12.94 -18.45 -19.34
N ASP A 221 13.19 -18.43 -18.02
CA ASP A 221 13.25 -17.21 -17.21
C ASP A 221 14.33 -16.25 -17.72
N ARG A 222 15.49 -16.79 -18.12
CA ARG A 222 16.55 -16.02 -18.76
C ARG A 222 16.07 -15.35 -20.06
N ALA A 223 15.42 -16.09 -20.95
CA ALA A 223 14.97 -15.56 -22.25
C ALA A 223 13.96 -14.41 -22.08
N VAL A 224 13.01 -14.57 -21.15
CA VAL A 224 12.02 -13.52 -20.82
C VAL A 224 12.73 -12.29 -20.22
N SER A 225 13.58 -12.51 -19.22
CA SER A 225 14.30 -11.44 -18.52
C SER A 225 15.23 -10.65 -19.45
N GLU A 226 15.91 -11.31 -20.39
CA GLU A 226 16.75 -10.65 -21.40
C GLU A 226 15.93 -9.73 -22.32
N ASN A 227 14.74 -10.15 -22.73
CA ASN A 227 13.86 -9.33 -23.56
C ASN A 227 13.34 -8.11 -22.79
N ASP A 228 12.91 -8.32 -21.55
CA ASP A 228 12.45 -7.23 -20.68
C ASP A 228 13.56 -6.22 -20.38
N LEU A 229 14.77 -6.70 -20.08
CA LEU A 229 15.93 -5.83 -19.87
C LEU A 229 16.22 -4.98 -21.10
N ARG A 230 16.18 -5.56 -22.31
CA ARG A 230 16.36 -4.81 -23.56
C ARG A 230 15.31 -3.71 -23.73
N ARG A 231 14.04 -4.02 -23.46
CA ARG A 231 12.94 -3.04 -23.50
C ARG A 231 13.17 -1.90 -22.51
N LYS A 232 13.54 -2.21 -21.27
CA LYS A 232 13.79 -1.21 -20.23
C LYS A 232 15.02 -0.36 -20.50
N LEU A 233 16.08 -0.94 -21.06
CA LEU A 233 17.27 -0.19 -21.49
C LEU A 233 16.93 0.78 -22.62
N GLY A 234 16.10 0.38 -23.59
CA GLY A 234 15.61 1.27 -24.64
C GLY A 234 14.81 2.45 -24.09
N GLN A 235 13.88 2.18 -23.15
CA GLN A 235 13.12 3.23 -22.46
C GLN A 235 14.03 4.19 -21.69
N ARG A 236 15.00 3.67 -20.94
CA ARG A 236 15.97 4.49 -20.20
C ARG A 236 16.80 5.35 -21.14
N LEU A 237 17.26 4.81 -22.27
CA LEU A 237 18.04 5.55 -23.27
C LEU A 237 17.22 6.69 -23.86
N TYR A 238 15.97 6.44 -24.21
CA TYR A 238 15.04 7.47 -24.69
C TYR A 238 14.88 8.60 -23.66
N LEU A 239 14.57 8.28 -22.41
CA LEU A 239 14.41 9.27 -21.34
C LEU A 239 15.72 10.04 -21.07
N THR A 240 16.86 9.38 -21.19
CA THR A 240 18.18 10.01 -21.03
C THR A 240 18.46 10.99 -22.17
N ASN A 241 18.12 10.63 -23.41
CA ASN A 241 18.26 11.52 -24.57
C ASN A 241 17.32 12.71 -24.49
N LEU A 242 16.07 12.48 -24.07
CA LEU A 242 15.08 13.54 -23.86
C LEU A 242 15.48 14.53 -22.76
N LYS A 243 16.18 14.05 -21.72
CA LYS A 243 16.80 14.94 -20.71
C LYS A 243 17.98 15.74 -21.28
N LYS A 244 18.79 15.15 -22.16
CA LYS A 244 19.98 15.81 -22.76
C LYS A 244 19.60 16.87 -23.80
N SER A 245 18.51 16.68 -24.54
CA SER A 245 18.03 17.65 -25.52
C SER A 245 17.42 18.92 -24.89
N GLY A 246 17.35 19.00 -23.55
CA GLY A 246 17.11 20.26 -22.84
C GLY A 246 15.78 20.93 -23.17
N VAL A 247 14.74 20.17 -23.55
CA VAL A 247 13.45 20.72 -23.97
C VAL A 247 12.65 21.17 -22.73
N GLU A 248 13.03 22.31 -22.16
CA GLU A 248 12.12 23.21 -21.46
C GLU A 248 11.47 24.14 -22.48
N HIS A 249 10.59 23.66 -23.38
CA HIS A 249 9.78 24.61 -24.14
C HIS A 249 8.34 24.17 -24.41
N ARG A 250 7.48 25.15 -24.10
CA ARG A 250 6.09 25.31 -24.54
C ARG A 250 6.02 25.14 -26.06
N ASN A 251 5.17 24.22 -26.50
CA ASN A 251 4.73 24.01 -27.89
C ASN A 251 5.76 23.41 -28.86
N GLY A 252 5.74 22.07 -28.99
CA GLY A 252 6.28 21.34 -30.14
C GLY A 252 7.67 20.74 -29.95
N ASN A 253 7.92 19.57 -30.55
CA ASN A 253 9.23 18.91 -30.53
C ASN A 253 10.05 19.34 -31.76
N PRO A 254 11.22 19.97 -31.59
CA PRO A 254 12.03 20.48 -32.70
C PRO A 254 12.86 19.41 -33.42
N GLU A 255 12.95 18.17 -32.89
CA GLU A 255 13.81 17.14 -33.47
C GLU A 255 13.09 16.27 -34.51
N PRO A 256 13.73 15.99 -35.67
CA PRO A 256 13.22 15.06 -36.67
C PRO A 256 13.17 13.63 -36.11
N CYS A 257 12.33 12.79 -36.70
CA CYS A 257 12.17 11.39 -36.30
C CYS A 257 13.53 10.68 -36.34
N PRO A 258 14.01 10.08 -35.24
CA PRO A 258 15.33 9.43 -35.20
C PRO A 258 15.42 8.13 -36.02
N ILE A 259 14.32 7.73 -36.68
CA ILE A 259 14.25 6.52 -37.52
C ILE A 259 14.26 6.88 -39.02
N CYS A 260 13.56 7.94 -39.42
CA CYS A 260 13.40 8.31 -40.84
C CYS A 260 13.81 9.75 -41.16
N GLU A 261 14.39 10.48 -40.19
CA GLU A 261 14.88 11.87 -40.29
C GLU A 261 13.84 12.91 -40.76
N THR A 262 12.57 12.53 -40.81
CA THR A 262 11.48 13.43 -41.20
C THR A 262 11.08 14.32 -40.02
N ALA A 263 10.90 15.63 -40.26
CA ALA A 263 10.41 16.55 -39.26
C ALA A 263 9.06 16.08 -38.69
N LEU A 264 9.04 15.76 -37.39
CA LEU A 264 7.81 15.38 -36.70
C LEU A 264 6.99 16.65 -36.51
N GLY A 265 5.95 16.82 -37.31
CA GLY A 265 4.99 17.92 -37.17
C GLY A 265 4.13 17.78 -35.91
N THR A 266 2.86 18.18 -36.00
CA THR A 266 1.87 18.18 -34.91
C THR A 266 1.38 16.81 -34.44
N ASN A 267 1.72 15.74 -35.15
CA ASN A 267 1.26 14.37 -34.87
C ASN A 267 2.47 13.45 -34.67
N TRP A 268 2.47 12.69 -33.57
CA TRP A 268 3.53 11.73 -33.31
C TRP A 268 3.18 10.37 -33.94
N SER A 269 4.18 9.77 -34.59
CA SER A 269 4.16 8.50 -35.33
C SER A 269 3.60 8.55 -36.77
N ARG A 270 4.38 9.15 -37.67
CA ARG A 270 4.29 8.83 -39.12
C ARG A 270 5.12 7.59 -39.49
N ILE A 271 5.17 6.58 -38.61
CA ILE A 271 6.03 5.39 -38.79
C ILE A 271 5.50 4.44 -39.90
N ILE A 272 4.30 4.64 -40.46
CA ILE A 272 3.59 3.51 -41.06
C ILE A 272 3.24 3.67 -42.55
N GLU A 273 3.32 4.86 -43.15
CA GLU A 273 2.93 4.99 -44.56
C GLU A 273 4.01 4.54 -45.56
N GLU A 274 5.30 4.79 -45.31
CA GLU A 274 6.33 4.54 -46.35
C GLU A 274 6.92 3.12 -46.35
N PHE A 275 6.83 2.37 -45.25
CA PHE A 275 7.23 0.95 -45.25
C PHE A 275 6.16 -0.01 -45.77
N SER A 276 4.98 0.51 -46.16
CA SER A 276 3.90 -0.26 -46.80
C SER A 276 3.90 -0.09 -48.33
N MET A 277 5.07 -0.03 -48.96
CA MET A 277 5.19 -0.28 -50.40
C MET A 277 5.02 -1.78 -50.66
N GLY A 278 3.78 -2.28 -50.55
CA GLY A 278 3.43 -3.64 -50.98
C GLY A 278 2.36 -4.33 -50.16
N GLY A 279 1.09 -4.14 -50.54
CA GLY A 279 0.00 -5.08 -50.28
C GLY A 279 -0.63 -5.02 -48.88
N ARG A 280 -1.95 -4.84 -48.85
CA ARG A 280 -2.84 -4.91 -47.68
C ARG A 280 -2.43 -6.02 -46.70
N ARG A 281 -1.74 -5.69 -45.62
CA ARG A 281 -1.53 -6.57 -44.47
C ARG A 281 -2.11 -5.88 -43.25
N ASP A 282 -3.11 -6.50 -42.62
CA ASP A 282 -3.77 -6.01 -41.39
C ASP A 282 -2.86 -5.93 -40.16
N LYS A 283 -1.58 -6.28 -40.32
CA LYS A 283 -0.56 -6.34 -39.27
C LYS A 283 0.75 -5.73 -39.76
N LEU A 284 1.32 -4.88 -38.92
CA LEU A 284 2.61 -4.21 -39.11
C LEU A 284 3.66 -4.83 -38.18
N LYS A 285 4.89 -4.94 -38.68
CA LYS A 285 6.01 -5.44 -37.88
C LYS A 285 6.66 -4.26 -37.13
N CYS A 286 6.66 -4.30 -35.81
CA CYS A 286 7.26 -3.27 -34.97
C CYS A 286 8.76 -3.13 -35.25
N ALA A 287 9.24 -1.91 -35.56
CA ALA A 287 10.65 -1.66 -35.83
C ALA A 287 11.57 -1.87 -34.60
N ILE A 288 11.00 -1.81 -33.40
CA ILE A 288 11.74 -1.92 -32.12
C ILE A 288 11.83 -3.38 -31.66
N CYS A 289 10.69 -4.09 -31.56
CA CYS A 289 10.65 -5.46 -31.05
C CYS A 289 10.44 -6.54 -32.13
N ARG A 290 10.26 -6.17 -33.40
CA ARG A 290 10.05 -7.07 -34.56
C ARG A 290 8.79 -7.94 -34.49
N GLU A 291 7.91 -7.69 -33.54
CA GLU A 291 6.63 -8.37 -33.36
C GLU A 291 5.54 -7.77 -34.25
N PHE A 292 4.52 -8.56 -34.60
CA PHE A 292 3.43 -8.10 -35.47
C PHE A 292 2.29 -7.51 -34.63
N THR A 293 1.98 -6.23 -34.86
CA THR A 293 0.88 -5.50 -34.23
C THR A 293 -0.22 -5.27 -35.27
N ARG A 294 -1.51 -5.38 -34.91
CA ARG A 294 -2.58 -5.05 -35.86
C ARG A 294 -2.67 -3.55 -36.05
N HIS A 295 -3.15 -3.11 -37.22
CA HIS A 295 -3.37 -1.68 -37.46
C HIS A 295 -4.34 -1.04 -36.45
N SER A 296 -5.33 -1.80 -35.99
CA SER A 296 -6.30 -1.38 -34.95
C SER A 296 -5.69 -1.12 -33.59
N ASP A 297 -4.54 -1.72 -33.30
CA ASP A 297 -3.96 -1.76 -31.94
C ASP A 297 -2.88 -0.67 -31.76
N ILE A 298 -2.67 0.17 -32.78
CA ILE A 298 -1.73 1.29 -32.72
C ILE A 298 -2.43 2.49 -32.10
N ALA A 299 -1.91 2.95 -30.97
CA ALA A 299 -2.31 4.21 -30.37
C ALA A 299 -1.48 5.37 -30.95
N TYR A 300 -2.17 6.40 -31.45
CA TYR A 300 -1.55 7.64 -31.91
C TYR A 300 -1.61 8.69 -30.81
N VAL A 301 -0.49 9.38 -30.58
CA VAL A 301 -0.47 10.55 -29.67
C VAL A 301 -0.62 11.80 -30.51
N ASN A 302 -1.80 12.41 -30.44
CA ASN A 302 -2.07 13.68 -31.09
C ASN A 302 -1.52 14.81 -30.20
N ALA A 303 -0.53 15.57 -30.69
CA ALA A 303 0.06 16.68 -29.95
C ALA A 303 -0.62 18.03 -30.24
N THR A 304 -1.68 18.04 -31.05
CA THR A 304 -2.57 19.20 -31.11
C THR A 304 -3.60 19.11 -29.99
N CYS A 305 -3.57 20.08 -29.08
CA CYS A 305 -4.79 20.53 -28.43
C CYS A 305 -5.70 21.06 -29.55
N ALA A 306 -6.50 20.18 -30.17
CA ALA A 306 -7.24 20.47 -31.40
C ALA A 306 -7.95 21.83 -31.34
N SER A 307 -7.46 22.81 -32.08
CA SER A 307 -8.27 23.92 -32.55
C SER A 307 -8.97 23.41 -33.82
N ASP A 308 -10.31 23.37 -33.76
CA ASP A 308 -11.26 23.61 -34.86
C ASP A 308 -11.26 22.57 -36.00
N GLU A 309 -12.35 22.03 -36.56
CA GLU A 309 -13.80 22.19 -36.57
C GLU A 309 -14.29 20.92 -37.28
N ASP A 310 -15.26 20.17 -36.74
CA ASP A 310 -16.23 19.42 -37.58
C ASP A 310 -17.41 18.92 -36.74
N GLY A 311 -18.59 19.07 -37.33
CA GLY A 311 -19.87 19.22 -36.66
C GLY A 311 -20.54 17.95 -36.10
N ALA A 312 -21.60 18.24 -35.33
CA ALA A 312 -22.74 17.39 -34.97
C ALA A 312 -22.70 16.68 -33.60
N GLY A 313 -22.98 17.47 -32.55
CA GLY A 313 -23.85 17.02 -31.45
C GLY A 313 -23.31 17.23 -30.04
N GLY A 314 -23.41 18.46 -29.50
CA GLY A 314 -23.54 18.76 -28.05
C GLY A 314 -22.60 18.09 -27.02
N ALA A 315 -21.54 17.42 -27.46
CA ALA A 315 -20.72 16.55 -26.64
C ALA A 315 -19.68 17.38 -25.90
N ILE A 316 -19.66 17.26 -24.58
CA ILE A 316 -18.74 17.98 -23.72
C ILE A 316 -17.30 17.54 -24.00
N ARG A 317 -16.47 18.51 -24.36
CA ARG A 317 -15.06 18.31 -24.70
C ARG A 317 -14.21 18.16 -23.44
N VAL A 318 -13.47 17.06 -23.35
CA VAL A 318 -12.50 16.80 -22.28
C VAL A 318 -11.11 17.28 -22.71
N ARG A 319 -10.44 18.04 -21.86
CA ARG A 319 -9.06 18.53 -22.04
C ARG A 319 -8.05 17.46 -21.62
N GLY A 320 -7.00 17.29 -22.42
CA GLY A 320 -5.91 16.33 -22.19
C GLY A 320 -6.10 14.99 -22.89
N SER A 321 -5.00 14.25 -23.03
CA SER A 321 -5.00 12.90 -23.63
C SER A 321 -5.15 11.86 -22.52
N HIS A 322 -6.37 11.38 -22.29
CA HIS A 322 -6.69 10.41 -21.25
C HIS A 322 -7.07 9.05 -21.82
N SER A 323 -7.01 7.99 -21.01
CA SER A 323 -7.58 6.71 -21.42
C SER A 323 -9.09 6.81 -21.57
N THR A 324 -9.69 5.97 -22.42
CA THR A 324 -11.13 5.99 -22.76
C THR A 324 -12.03 6.05 -21.52
N LYS A 325 -11.61 5.36 -20.46
CA LYS A 325 -12.36 5.26 -19.20
C LYS A 325 -12.25 6.51 -18.34
N VAL A 326 -11.05 7.08 -18.23
CA VAL A 326 -10.82 8.34 -17.51
C VAL A 326 -11.52 9.49 -18.24
N GLU A 327 -11.45 9.51 -19.57
CA GLU A 327 -12.17 10.49 -20.38
C GLU A 327 -13.68 10.39 -20.18
N ALA A 328 -14.25 9.18 -20.13
CA ALA A 328 -15.67 8.97 -19.85
C ALA A 328 -16.09 9.45 -18.45
N VAL A 329 -15.25 9.22 -17.42
CA VAL A 329 -15.48 9.75 -16.06
C VAL A 329 -15.54 11.27 -16.08
N VAL A 330 -14.53 11.92 -16.65
CA VAL A 330 -14.47 13.39 -16.70
C VAL A 330 -15.63 13.96 -17.51
N ARG A 331 -15.96 13.35 -18.65
CA ARG A 331 -17.12 13.75 -19.47
C ARG A 331 -18.42 13.63 -18.69
N CYS A 332 -18.62 12.55 -17.94
CA CYS A 332 -19.78 12.36 -17.08
C CYS A 332 -19.89 13.47 -16.03
N VAL A 333 -18.78 13.76 -15.33
CA VAL A 333 -18.72 14.84 -14.32
C VAL A 333 -19.03 16.20 -14.94
N LEU A 334 -18.42 16.54 -16.08
CA LEU A 334 -18.68 17.81 -16.74
C LEU A 334 -20.13 17.92 -17.25
N THR A 335 -20.76 16.79 -17.61
CA THR A 335 -22.18 16.74 -18.00
C THR A 335 -23.07 17.06 -16.81
N ILE A 336 -22.79 16.42 -15.66
CA ILE A 336 -23.48 16.69 -14.40
C ILE A 336 -23.36 18.17 -14.03
N LEU A 337 -22.17 18.76 -14.10
CA LEU A 337 -21.93 20.16 -13.72
C LEU A 337 -22.51 21.16 -14.72
N ARG A 338 -22.62 20.79 -16.00
CA ARG A 338 -23.31 21.61 -17.00
C ARG A 338 -24.81 21.66 -16.72
N ASP A 339 -25.40 20.50 -16.40
CA ASP A 339 -26.84 20.37 -16.20
C ASP A 339 -27.26 20.91 -14.80
N ASP A 340 -26.39 20.77 -13.79
CA ASP A 340 -26.52 21.38 -12.46
C ASP A 340 -25.15 21.85 -11.93
N PRO A 341 -24.85 23.16 -12.02
CA PRO A 341 -23.58 23.72 -11.53
C PRO A 341 -23.33 23.53 -10.02
N GLY A 342 -24.39 23.31 -9.23
CA GLY A 342 -24.29 23.05 -7.79
C GLY A 342 -24.21 21.57 -7.43
N ALA A 343 -24.21 20.66 -8.40
CA ALA A 343 -24.18 19.23 -8.15
C ALA A 343 -22.86 18.80 -7.54
N LYS A 344 -22.94 17.97 -6.50
CA LYS A 344 -21.77 17.32 -5.91
C LYS A 344 -21.76 15.84 -6.29
N THR A 345 -20.59 15.37 -6.71
CA THR A 345 -20.40 14.03 -7.28
C THR A 345 -19.37 13.25 -6.47
N LEU A 346 -19.72 12.02 -6.10
CA LEU A 346 -18.76 11.04 -5.57
C LEU A 346 -18.23 10.18 -6.70
N VAL A 347 -16.91 9.99 -6.78
CA VAL A 347 -16.29 9.07 -7.73
C VAL A 347 -15.61 7.96 -6.95
N PHE A 348 -16.05 6.72 -7.17
CA PHE A 348 -15.52 5.53 -6.51
C PHE A 348 -14.63 4.71 -7.44
N ALA A 349 -13.50 4.27 -6.90
CA ALA A 349 -12.65 3.26 -7.52
C ALA A 349 -12.08 2.32 -6.46
N THR A 350 -11.88 1.05 -6.82
CA THR A 350 -11.12 0.08 -6.01
C THR A 350 -9.63 0.43 -5.95
N TRP A 351 -9.06 0.86 -7.08
CA TRP A 351 -7.64 1.19 -7.21
C TRP A 351 -7.39 2.67 -6.89
N THR A 352 -6.48 2.94 -5.96
CA THR A 352 -6.09 4.30 -5.55
C THR A 352 -5.36 5.04 -6.66
N ASP A 353 -4.48 4.35 -7.40
CA ASP A 353 -3.74 4.93 -8.53
C ASP A 353 -4.70 5.45 -9.62
N ALA A 354 -5.83 4.77 -9.82
CA ALA A 354 -6.85 5.23 -10.75
C ALA A 354 -7.51 6.55 -10.27
N LEU A 355 -7.67 6.74 -8.95
CA LEU A 355 -8.17 8.01 -8.41
C LEU A 355 -7.17 9.15 -8.62
N ASP A 356 -5.87 8.89 -8.53
CA ASP A 356 -4.85 9.91 -8.77
C ASP A 356 -4.82 10.34 -10.24
N VAL A 357 -4.92 9.37 -11.17
CA VAL A 357 -5.05 9.66 -12.61
C VAL A 357 -6.33 10.45 -12.92
N ILE A 358 -7.46 10.06 -12.33
CA ILE A 358 -8.73 10.80 -12.49
C ILE A 358 -8.61 12.20 -11.89
N GLY A 359 -7.93 12.35 -10.75
CA GLY A 359 -7.67 13.65 -10.13
C GLY A 359 -6.90 14.59 -11.06
N GLY A 360 -5.80 14.12 -11.65
CA GLY A 360 -5.05 14.92 -12.64
C GLY A 360 -5.90 15.28 -13.86
N ALA A 361 -6.75 14.37 -14.33
CA ALA A 361 -7.65 14.63 -15.45
C ALA A 361 -8.73 15.68 -15.11
N LEU A 362 -9.29 15.65 -13.89
CA LEU A 362 -10.24 16.65 -13.41
C LEU A 362 -9.60 18.04 -13.28
N GLU A 363 -8.36 18.11 -12.77
CA GLU A 363 -7.60 19.35 -12.64
C GLU A 363 -7.35 20.01 -14.01
N MET A 364 -6.93 19.23 -15.01
CA MET A 364 -6.77 19.72 -16.40
C MET A 364 -8.08 20.25 -17.01
N ASN A 365 -9.22 19.81 -16.50
CA ASN A 365 -10.55 20.20 -16.94
C ASN A 365 -11.20 21.28 -16.05
N ASN A 366 -10.40 21.93 -15.19
CA ASN A 366 -10.85 22.97 -14.26
C ASN A 366 -11.97 22.52 -13.31
N VAL A 367 -11.99 21.23 -12.93
CA VAL A 367 -12.93 20.70 -11.95
C VAL A 367 -12.23 20.60 -10.60
N THR A 368 -12.70 21.38 -9.62
CA THR A 368 -12.17 21.33 -8.27
C THR A 368 -12.64 20.06 -7.56
N PHE A 369 -11.69 19.27 -7.07
CA PHE A 369 -11.96 18.01 -6.39
C PHE A 369 -11.20 17.88 -5.06
N ARG A 370 -11.59 16.89 -4.26
CA ARG A 370 -10.82 16.39 -3.12
C ARG A 370 -10.69 14.88 -3.19
N SER A 371 -9.50 14.37 -2.86
CA SER A 371 -9.25 12.92 -2.75
C SER A 371 -9.05 12.51 -1.31
N LEU A 372 -9.82 11.52 -0.83
CA LEU A 372 -9.74 11.03 0.56
C LEU A 372 -8.69 9.94 0.78
N HIS A 373 -8.00 9.49 -0.27
CA HIS A 373 -6.86 8.59 -0.11
C HIS A 373 -5.61 9.30 0.43
N THR A 374 -5.39 10.56 0.03
CA THR A 374 -4.17 11.32 0.37
C THR A 374 -4.45 12.38 1.45
N GLY A 375 -3.49 12.64 2.36
CA GLY A 375 -3.53 13.77 3.28
C GLY A 375 -4.56 13.70 4.43
N LYS A 376 -4.94 14.86 4.99
CA LYS A 376 -5.78 14.96 6.20
C LYS A 376 -7.27 14.72 5.89
N PHE A 377 -7.72 13.48 6.10
CA PHE A 377 -9.09 12.99 5.85
C PHE A 377 -10.22 13.93 6.32
N GLN A 378 -10.21 14.34 7.59
CA GLN A 378 -11.26 15.17 8.19
C GLN A 378 -11.36 16.57 7.57
N GLN A 379 -10.22 17.13 7.15
CA GLN A 379 -10.18 18.46 6.55
C GLN A 379 -10.82 18.43 5.16
N LYS A 380 -10.42 17.49 4.31
CA LYS A 380 -10.95 17.34 2.95
C LYS A 380 -12.45 17.04 2.93
N LEU A 381 -12.91 16.24 3.89
CA LEU A 381 -14.33 15.95 4.06
C LEU A 381 -15.12 17.20 4.45
N ARG A 382 -14.60 18.03 5.37
CA ARG A 382 -15.24 19.31 5.72
C ARG A 382 -15.30 20.24 4.52
N GLU A 383 -14.19 20.38 3.79
CA GLU A 383 -14.12 21.20 2.58
C GLU A 383 -15.15 20.78 1.53
N PHE A 384 -15.30 19.47 1.28
CA PHE A 384 -16.33 18.97 0.38
C PHE A 384 -17.75 19.29 0.85
N ARG A 385 -18.02 19.38 2.16
CA ARG A 385 -19.35 19.76 2.66
C ARG A 385 -19.60 21.26 2.58
N THR A 386 -18.64 22.06 3.02
CA THR A 386 -18.82 23.50 3.25
C THR A 386 -18.56 24.36 2.04
N LEU A 387 -17.62 23.98 1.17
CA LEU A 387 -17.25 24.80 0.02
C LEU A 387 -18.16 24.49 -1.17
N PRO A 388 -18.75 25.51 -1.82
CA PRO A 388 -19.54 25.31 -3.03
C PRO A 388 -18.66 24.97 -4.23
N ASP A 389 -17.43 25.48 -4.28
CA ASP A 389 -16.51 25.29 -5.40
C ASP A 389 -16.01 23.85 -5.54
N VAL A 390 -16.08 23.04 -4.48
CA VAL A 390 -15.63 21.63 -4.50
C VAL A 390 -16.78 20.75 -4.98
N SER A 391 -16.75 20.41 -6.26
CA SER A 391 -17.81 19.64 -6.91
C SER A 391 -17.61 18.13 -6.85
N VAL A 392 -16.36 17.64 -6.71
CA VAL A 392 -16.05 16.20 -6.78
C VAL A 392 -15.29 15.70 -5.56
N LEU A 393 -15.69 14.53 -5.05
CA LEU A 393 -14.97 13.79 -4.01
C LEU A 393 -14.55 12.41 -4.53
N LEU A 394 -13.23 12.19 -4.61
CA LEU A 394 -12.62 10.93 -5.01
C LEU A 394 -12.45 10.04 -3.77
N LEU A 395 -13.02 8.84 -3.83
CA LEU A 395 -13.11 7.91 -2.71
C LEU A 395 -12.69 6.51 -3.14
N PRO A 396 -11.82 5.85 -2.38
CA PRO A 396 -11.66 4.41 -2.51
C PRO A 396 -12.97 3.71 -2.13
N ILE A 397 -13.35 2.65 -2.87
CA ILE A 397 -14.64 2.00 -2.61
C ILE A 397 -14.72 1.36 -1.22
N HIS A 398 -13.61 0.81 -0.71
CA HIS A 398 -13.52 0.26 0.64
C HIS A 398 -13.74 1.33 1.72
N SER A 399 -13.41 2.60 1.44
CA SER A 399 -13.72 3.72 2.35
C SER A 399 -15.23 3.97 2.46
N GLY A 400 -16.04 3.38 1.57
CA GLY A 400 -17.49 3.31 1.68
C GLY A 400 -17.98 2.51 2.90
N ALA A 401 -17.16 1.66 3.51
CA ALA A 401 -17.52 0.90 4.71
C ALA A 401 -17.44 1.70 6.01
N ASN A 402 -16.68 2.81 6.03
CA ASN A 402 -16.29 3.55 7.24
C ASN A 402 -17.38 4.46 7.86
N GLY A 403 -18.67 4.26 7.55
CA GLY A 403 -19.73 4.95 8.28
C GLY A 403 -20.02 6.41 7.85
N LEU A 404 -19.47 6.90 6.74
CA LEU A 404 -19.60 8.31 6.34
C LEU A 404 -21.05 8.72 6.01
N ASN A 405 -21.38 9.99 6.25
CA ASN A 405 -22.66 10.59 5.85
C ASN A 405 -22.39 11.67 4.80
N LEU A 406 -22.76 11.44 3.55
CA LEU A 406 -22.41 12.29 2.40
C LEU A 406 -23.68 12.74 1.65
N ILE A 407 -24.66 13.24 2.40
CA ILE A 407 -25.95 13.74 1.87
C ILE A 407 -25.79 14.99 0.99
N GLU A 408 -24.61 15.60 0.97
CA GLU A 408 -24.31 16.75 0.11
C GLU A 408 -24.15 16.33 -1.36
N ALA A 409 -23.81 15.07 -1.64
CA ALA A 409 -23.68 14.55 -2.98
C ALA A 409 -25.04 14.11 -3.56
N THR A 410 -25.24 14.32 -4.86
CA THR A 410 -26.44 13.87 -5.59
C THR A 410 -26.10 12.84 -6.66
N HIS A 411 -24.85 12.79 -7.10
CA HIS A 411 -24.38 11.83 -8.11
C HIS A 411 -23.30 10.92 -7.54
N VAL A 412 -23.37 9.65 -7.93
CA VAL A 412 -22.36 8.64 -7.64
C VAL A 412 -21.86 8.07 -8.95
N VAL A 413 -20.56 8.14 -9.20
CA VAL A 413 -19.90 7.56 -10.37
C VAL A 413 -19.05 6.38 -9.93
N LEU A 414 -19.45 5.19 -10.36
CA LEU A 414 -18.69 3.95 -10.19
C LEU A 414 -17.80 3.78 -11.40
N THR A 415 -16.49 3.89 -11.19
CA THR A 415 -15.52 3.81 -12.30
C THR A 415 -15.53 2.43 -12.93
N HIS A 416 -15.75 1.35 -12.19
CA HIS A 416 -15.81 -0.02 -12.71
C HIS A 416 -16.80 -0.85 -11.89
N PRO A 417 -17.32 -1.97 -12.43
CA PRO A 417 -18.16 -2.88 -11.68
C PRO A 417 -17.37 -3.55 -10.55
N VAL A 418 -18.02 -3.71 -9.40
CA VAL A 418 -17.42 -4.22 -8.17
C VAL A 418 -17.84 -5.67 -8.01
N LEU A 419 -16.91 -6.56 -7.65
CA LEU A 419 -17.23 -7.99 -7.50
C LEU A 419 -18.20 -8.26 -6.35
N ASP A 420 -18.19 -7.45 -5.30
CA ASP A 420 -19.12 -7.55 -4.19
C ASP A 420 -20.26 -6.52 -4.31
N PRO A 421 -21.51 -6.96 -4.60
CA PRO A 421 -22.67 -6.08 -4.63
C PRO A 421 -22.99 -5.43 -3.28
N GLY A 422 -22.54 -6.02 -2.16
CA GLY A 422 -22.72 -5.48 -0.81
C GLY A 422 -21.95 -4.18 -0.63
N SER A 423 -20.68 -4.16 -1.02
CA SER A 423 -19.82 -2.98 -0.99
C SER A 423 -20.36 -1.84 -1.85
N GLU A 424 -20.88 -2.13 -3.05
CA GLU A 424 -21.51 -1.12 -3.90
C GLU A 424 -22.77 -0.53 -3.26
N ARG A 425 -23.69 -1.37 -2.77
CA ARG A 425 -24.90 -0.93 -2.07
C ARG A 425 -24.56 -0.09 -0.84
N GLN A 426 -23.52 -0.46 -0.12
CA GLN A 426 -23.05 0.29 1.04
C GLN A 426 -22.51 1.66 0.65
N ALA A 427 -21.71 1.76 -0.43
CA ALA A 427 -21.20 3.01 -0.95
C ALA A 427 -22.32 3.96 -1.40
N VAL A 428 -23.31 3.44 -2.15
CA VAL A 428 -24.49 4.21 -2.56
C VAL A 428 -25.34 4.63 -1.35
N GLY A 429 -25.48 3.76 -0.34
CA GLY A 429 -26.19 4.05 0.90
C GLY A 429 -25.60 5.17 1.76
N ARG A 430 -24.38 5.65 1.46
CA ARG A 430 -23.79 6.86 2.09
C ARG A 430 -24.40 8.16 1.58
N VAL A 431 -24.93 8.13 0.38
CA VAL A 431 -25.55 9.27 -0.31
C VAL A 431 -27.08 9.16 -0.24
N HIS A 432 -27.60 7.98 -0.60
CA HIS A 432 -29.02 7.68 -0.52
C HIS A 432 -29.41 7.34 0.92
N ARG A 433 -29.57 8.38 1.75
CA ARG A 433 -29.84 8.27 3.18
C ARG A 433 -30.94 9.25 3.64
N ILE A 434 -31.58 8.92 4.76
CA ILE A 434 -32.55 9.79 5.45
C ILE A 434 -31.88 11.15 5.71
N GLY A 435 -32.43 12.21 5.13
CA GLY A 435 -31.88 13.57 5.17
C GLY A 435 -31.52 14.15 3.79
N GLN A 436 -31.35 13.30 2.78
CA GLN A 436 -31.22 13.73 1.39
C GLN A 436 -32.57 14.22 0.84
N ARG A 437 -32.59 15.42 0.25
CA ARG A 437 -33.80 16.03 -0.35
C ARG A 437 -33.81 15.96 -1.87
N ARG A 438 -32.66 15.67 -2.50
CA ARG A 438 -32.48 15.61 -3.95
C ARG A 438 -32.37 14.17 -4.43
N ALA A 439 -32.89 13.85 -5.61
CA ALA A 439 -32.79 12.51 -6.17
C ALA A 439 -31.31 12.11 -6.35
N THR A 440 -30.97 10.87 -5.98
CA THR A 440 -29.61 10.33 -6.11
C THR A 440 -29.50 9.54 -7.42
N VAL A 441 -28.52 9.86 -8.26
CA VAL A 441 -28.27 9.16 -9.54
C VAL A 441 -26.95 8.40 -9.47
N VAL A 442 -26.99 7.12 -9.83
CA VAL A 442 -25.80 6.24 -9.86
C VAL A 442 -25.41 5.95 -11.31
N HIS A 443 -24.20 6.37 -11.67
CA HIS A 443 -23.59 6.17 -12.99
C HIS A 443 -22.61 5.00 -12.91
N ARG A 444 -22.84 3.94 -13.69
CA ARG A 444 -21.92 2.78 -13.78
C ARG A 444 -21.20 2.81 -15.12
N LEU A 445 -19.87 2.95 -15.08
CA LEU A 445 -19.05 2.94 -16.28
C LEU A 445 -18.52 1.53 -16.54
N VAL A 446 -18.86 1.00 -17.70
CA VAL A 446 -18.55 -0.38 -18.11
C VAL A 446 -18.01 -0.35 -19.53
N VAL A 447 -16.88 -1.01 -19.76
CA VAL A 447 -16.31 -1.17 -21.10
C VAL A 447 -16.95 -2.39 -21.78
N ARG A 448 -17.54 -2.18 -22.96
CA ARG A 448 -18.17 -3.24 -23.76
C ARG A 448 -17.16 -4.29 -24.22
N ASP A 449 -17.62 -5.53 -24.38
CA ASP A 449 -16.82 -6.65 -24.86
C ASP A 449 -15.58 -6.96 -23.99
N THR A 450 -15.66 -6.64 -22.69
CA THR A 450 -14.61 -6.92 -21.71
C THR A 450 -15.10 -7.73 -20.53
N ILE A 451 -14.17 -8.11 -19.64
CA ILE A 451 -14.49 -8.76 -18.37
C ILE A 451 -15.46 -7.95 -17.51
N GLU A 452 -15.50 -6.61 -17.64
CA GLU A 452 -16.38 -5.76 -16.86
C GLU A 452 -17.87 -6.03 -17.13
N GLU A 453 -18.22 -6.31 -18.38
CA GLU A 453 -19.60 -6.65 -18.77
C GLU A 453 -20.03 -7.99 -18.15
N ARG A 454 -19.10 -8.95 -18.08
CA ARG A 454 -19.34 -10.24 -17.41
C ARG A 454 -19.52 -10.08 -15.91
N VAL A 455 -18.70 -9.26 -15.27
CA VAL A 455 -18.84 -8.96 -13.82
C VAL A 455 -20.17 -8.27 -13.54
N LEU A 456 -20.58 -7.32 -14.38
CA LEU A 456 -21.89 -6.67 -14.24
C LEU A 456 -23.04 -7.68 -14.37
N ALA A 457 -22.96 -8.60 -15.33
CA ALA A 457 -23.97 -9.63 -15.54
C ALA A 457 -24.08 -10.59 -14.34
N LEU A 458 -22.95 -10.96 -13.72
CA LEU A 458 -22.92 -11.79 -12.50
C LEU A 458 -23.60 -11.10 -11.31
N ASN A 459 -23.53 -9.77 -11.24
CA ASN A 459 -24.17 -8.99 -10.18
C ASN A 459 -25.67 -8.74 -10.41
N ALA A 460 -26.19 -9.07 -11.60
CA ALA A 460 -27.60 -8.89 -11.97
C ALA A 460 -28.47 -10.13 -11.68
N THR A 461 -27.84 -11.28 -11.47
CA THR A 461 -28.44 -12.51 -10.91
C THR A 461 -28.40 -12.49 -9.40
#